data_AF-A0A143G7W2-F1
#
_entry.id   AF-A0A143G7W2-F1
#
_cell.length_a   1.000
_cell.length_b   1.000
_cell.length_c   1.000
_cell.angle_alpha   90.00
_cell.angle_beta   90.00
_cell.angle_gamma   90.00
#
_symmetry.space_group_name_H-M   'P 1'
#
loop_
_entity.id
_entity.type
_entity.pdbx_description
1 polymer ?
#
loop_
_entity_poly.entity_id
_entity_poly.type
_entity_poly.pdbx_seq_one_letter_code
_entity_poly.pdbx_strand_id
1 'polypeptide(L)'
;MAYADEVELKKSCVKDNPLVAGETDATLLQIYAQVCDKKNKDNKNGYLAQAAQQFQKIGRNDKALRLVNELNANNIQHSTLTDVKFLAGIGIANEALTQMRGAEVRYLTDETYAHAIALNDAVKKAKPLTVIEAKVEEPPKPVEVRRTRTTQRAATTQRRNIAATRTRQTQRNTTPVRTQAPAAKPATQPQRANPFGSLSQK
;
A
#
# COMPACT_ATOMS: atom_id res chain seq x y z
N MET A 1 -19.52 32.30 -22.43
CA MET A 1 -18.86 31.48 -21.41
C MET A 1 -19.96 30.96 -20.49
N ALA A 2 -20.26 29.67 -20.53
CA ALA A 2 -21.28 29.09 -19.66
C ALA A 2 -20.70 29.01 -18.25
N TYR A 3 -21.34 29.68 -17.30
CA TYR A 3 -21.03 29.53 -15.88
C TYR A 3 -21.31 28.08 -15.52
N ALA A 4 -20.27 27.33 -15.13
CA ALA A 4 -20.49 26.06 -14.46
C ALA A 4 -21.22 26.41 -13.17
N ASP A 5 -22.48 25.98 -13.04
CA ASP A 5 -23.26 26.13 -11.82
C ASP A 5 -22.39 25.66 -10.64
N GLU A 6 -22.18 26.57 -9.69
CA GLU A 6 -21.48 26.27 -8.45
C GLU A 6 -22.29 25.22 -7.69
N VAL A 7 -21.75 24.01 -7.57
CA VAL A 7 -22.47 22.88 -6.98
C VAL A 7 -22.49 23.04 -5.47
N GLU A 8 -23.47 23.78 -4.96
CA GLU A 8 -23.68 23.91 -3.52
C GLU A 8 -24.49 22.73 -2.95
N LEU A 9 -23.94 22.08 -1.92
CA LEU A 9 -24.62 21.02 -1.20
C LEU A 9 -25.65 21.57 -0.24
N LYS A 10 -26.82 20.92 -0.17
CA LYS A 10 -27.85 21.23 0.84
C LYS A 10 -27.27 21.10 2.25
N LYS A 11 -27.63 22.02 3.16
CA LYS A 11 -27.17 22.00 4.56
C LYS A 11 -27.37 20.65 5.26
N SER A 12 -28.47 19.94 4.98
CA SER A 12 -28.73 18.60 5.52
C SER A 12 -27.71 17.56 5.04
N CYS A 13 -27.29 17.64 3.77
CA CYS A 13 -26.28 16.74 3.20
C CYS A 13 -24.93 16.91 3.89
N VAL A 14 -24.52 18.15 4.13
CA VAL A 14 -23.26 18.46 4.85
C VAL A 14 -23.34 18.02 6.30
N LYS A 15 -24.50 18.15 6.95
CA LYS A 15 -24.72 17.65 8.32
C LYS A 15 -24.52 16.13 8.42
N ASP A 16 -25.03 15.38 7.43
CA ASP A 16 -24.91 13.92 7.39
C ASP A 16 -23.53 13.45 6.90
N ASN A 17 -22.75 14.34 6.24
CA ASN A 17 -21.44 14.04 5.68
C ASN A 17 -20.42 15.12 6.11
N PRO A 18 -20.02 15.17 7.38
CA PRO A 18 -19.20 16.25 7.91
C PRO A 18 -17.82 16.37 7.25
N LEU A 19 -17.32 15.31 6.59
CA LEU A 19 -16.03 15.35 5.88
C LEU A 19 -16.01 16.34 4.70
N VAL A 20 -17.16 16.59 4.06
CA VAL A 20 -17.25 17.53 2.92
C VAL A 20 -17.41 18.99 3.35
N ALA A 21 -17.57 19.26 4.65
CA ALA A 21 -17.73 20.63 5.12
C ALA A 21 -16.48 21.47 4.80
N GLY A 22 -16.71 22.63 4.19
CA GLY A 22 -15.66 23.58 3.79
C GLY A 22 -14.85 23.18 2.55
N GLU A 23 -15.21 22.09 1.87
CA GLU A 23 -14.57 21.72 0.61
C GLU A 23 -15.14 22.52 -0.57
N THR A 24 -14.27 22.84 -1.53
CA THR A 24 -14.59 23.64 -2.72
C THR A 24 -14.34 22.88 -4.03
N ASP A 25 -13.84 21.66 -3.96
CA ASP A 25 -13.56 20.85 -5.15
C ASP A 25 -14.86 20.47 -5.86
N ALA A 26 -15.05 20.97 -7.08
CA ALA A 26 -16.30 20.80 -7.83
C ALA A 26 -16.65 19.33 -8.06
N THR A 27 -15.66 18.49 -8.38
CA THR A 27 -15.87 17.05 -8.59
C THR A 27 -16.30 16.35 -7.29
N LEU A 28 -15.67 16.68 -6.16
CA LEU A 28 -16.05 16.16 -4.85
C LEU A 28 -17.47 16.57 -4.47
N LEU A 29 -17.84 17.83 -4.67
CA LEU A 29 -19.17 18.35 -4.38
C LEU A 29 -20.23 17.67 -5.27
N GLN A 30 -19.94 17.42 -6.54
CA GLN A 30 -20.82 16.65 -7.43
C GLN A 30 -21.00 15.20 -6.96
N ILE A 31 -19.94 14.52 -6.51
CA ILE A 31 -20.04 13.16 -5.96
C ILE A 31 -20.93 13.17 -4.71
N TYR A 32 -20.75 14.13 -3.80
CA TYR A 32 -21.58 14.24 -2.60
C TYR A 32 -23.03 14.63 -2.90
N ALA A 33 -23.29 15.37 -3.99
CA ALA A 33 -24.66 15.60 -4.45
C ALA A 33 -25.34 14.27 -4.79
N GLN A 34 -24.61 13.32 -5.40
CA GLN A 34 -25.11 11.96 -5.67
C GLN A 34 -25.29 11.13 -4.40
N VAL A 35 -24.37 11.23 -3.42
CA VAL A 35 -24.50 10.58 -2.10
C VAL A 35 -25.79 11.01 -1.39
N CYS A 36 -26.18 12.28 -1.56
CA CYS A 36 -27.31 12.89 -0.88
C CYS A 36 -28.62 12.83 -1.67
N ASP A 37 -28.58 12.35 -2.92
CA ASP A 37 -29.80 12.10 -3.68
C ASP A 37 -30.51 10.86 -3.13
N LYS A 38 -31.77 11.02 -2.75
CA LYS A 38 -32.64 9.94 -2.25
C LYS A 38 -32.85 8.83 -3.29
N LYS A 39 -32.66 9.13 -4.58
CA LYS A 39 -32.75 8.15 -5.67
C LYS A 39 -31.56 7.17 -5.68
N ASN A 40 -30.43 7.58 -5.12
CA ASN A 40 -29.17 6.82 -5.16
C ASN A 40 -28.86 6.06 -3.86
N LYS A 41 -29.86 5.87 -2.98
CA LYS A 41 -29.65 5.25 -1.65
C LYS A 41 -28.98 3.89 -1.73
N ASP A 42 -29.33 3.07 -2.73
CA ASP A 42 -28.78 1.72 -2.90
C ASP A 42 -27.32 1.73 -3.35
N ASN A 43 -26.88 2.79 -4.05
CA ASN A 43 -25.50 2.97 -4.51
C ASN A 43 -24.73 4.02 -3.70
N LYS A 44 -25.22 4.40 -2.51
CA LYS A 44 -24.58 5.41 -1.66
C LYS A 44 -23.12 5.06 -1.39
N ASN A 45 -22.84 3.77 -1.14
CA ASN A 45 -21.50 3.28 -0.84
C ASN A 45 -20.54 3.41 -2.03
N GLY A 46 -21.03 3.24 -3.27
CA GLY A 46 -20.24 3.45 -4.48
C GLY A 46 -19.81 4.91 -4.62
N TYR A 47 -20.72 5.86 -4.38
CA TYR A 47 -20.38 7.28 -4.39
C TYR A 47 -19.45 7.68 -3.25
N LEU A 48 -19.61 7.10 -2.05
CA LEU A 48 -18.66 7.33 -0.95
C LEU A 48 -17.27 6.79 -1.28
N ALA A 49 -17.17 5.65 -1.96
CA ALA A 49 -15.88 5.13 -2.44
C ALA A 49 -15.24 6.06 -3.50
N GLN A 50 -16.04 6.66 -4.38
CA GLN A 50 -15.56 7.70 -5.31
C GLN A 50 -15.12 8.97 -4.59
N ALA A 51 -15.86 9.40 -3.56
CA ALA A 51 -15.49 10.56 -2.75
C ALA A 51 -14.15 10.32 -2.03
N ALA A 52 -13.92 9.12 -1.52
CA ALA A 52 -12.65 8.74 -0.90
C ALA A 52 -11.47 8.86 -1.89
N GLN A 53 -11.66 8.40 -3.14
CA GLN A 53 -10.67 8.58 -4.20
C GLN A 53 -10.44 10.05 -4.51
N GLN A 54 -11.51 10.85 -4.58
CA GLN A 54 -11.38 12.26 -4.90
C GLN A 54 -10.65 13.04 -3.80
N PHE A 55 -10.96 12.78 -2.53
CA PHE A 55 -10.19 13.33 -1.40
C PHE A 55 -8.69 13.03 -1.52
N GLN A 56 -8.34 11.78 -1.86
CA GLN A 56 -6.94 11.39 -2.04
C GLN A 56 -6.28 12.14 -3.21
N LYS A 57 -6.98 12.28 -4.35
CA LYS A 57 -6.48 13.01 -5.53
C LYS A 57 -6.22 14.49 -5.25
N ILE A 58 -7.04 15.14 -4.44
CA ILE A 58 -6.87 16.55 -4.06
C ILE A 58 -5.97 16.75 -2.84
N GLY A 59 -5.28 15.69 -2.37
CA GLY A 59 -4.32 15.76 -1.28
C GLY A 59 -4.92 15.81 0.13
N ARG A 60 -6.24 15.66 0.28
CA ARG A 60 -6.94 15.56 1.58
C ARG A 60 -6.85 14.13 2.12
N ASN A 61 -5.61 13.67 2.34
CA ASN A 61 -5.30 12.28 2.65
C ASN A 61 -5.89 11.84 4.00
N ASP A 62 -5.99 12.74 4.97
CA ASP A 62 -6.64 12.54 6.27
C ASP A 62 -8.14 12.21 6.10
N LYS A 63 -8.85 13.01 5.29
CA LYS A 63 -10.28 12.82 5.00
C LYS A 63 -10.52 11.55 4.18
N ALA A 64 -9.67 11.28 3.19
CA ALA A 64 -9.71 10.04 2.41
C ALA A 64 -9.56 8.82 3.32
N LEU A 65 -8.54 8.80 4.19
CA LEU A 65 -8.26 7.70 5.09
C LEU A 65 -9.40 7.48 6.09
N ARG A 66 -9.95 8.57 6.64
CA ARG A 66 -11.10 8.50 7.55
C ARG A 66 -12.32 7.89 6.87
N LEU A 67 -12.68 8.36 5.66
CA LEU A 67 -13.81 7.82 4.91
C LEU A 67 -13.62 6.35 4.55
N VAL A 68 -12.42 5.95 4.12
CA VAL A 68 -12.12 4.53 3.84
C VAL A 68 -12.27 3.66 5.09
N ASN A 69 -11.79 4.12 6.25
CA ASN A 69 -11.92 3.37 7.49
C ASN A 69 -13.39 3.24 7.94
N GLU A 70 -14.20 4.29 7.76
CA GLU A 70 -15.64 4.24 8.01
C GLU A 70 -16.35 3.24 7.09
N LEU A 71 -16.02 3.21 5.79
CA LEU A 71 -16.58 2.23 4.85
C LEU A 71 -16.18 0.79 5.20
N ASN A 72 -14.90 0.56 5.49
CA ASN A 72 -14.40 -0.76 5.88
C ASN A 72 -15.03 -1.24 7.21
N ALA A 73 -15.23 -0.35 8.18
CA ALA A 73 -15.90 -0.67 9.45
C ALA A 73 -17.37 -1.11 9.24
N ASN A 74 -18.00 -0.64 8.17
CA ASN A 74 -19.33 -1.06 7.74
C ASN A 74 -19.30 -2.28 6.80
N ASN A 75 -18.19 -3.03 6.76
CA ASN A 75 -17.97 -4.20 5.90
C ASN A 75 -18.04 -3.92 4.39
N ILE A 76 -17.84 -2.66 3.97
CA ILE A 76 -17.75 -2.29 2.55
C ILE A 76 -16.29 -2.42 2.14
N GLN A 77 -15.96 -3.44 1.36
CA GLN A 77 -14.60 -3.73 0.92
C GLN A 77 -14.53 -3.72 -0.60
N HIS A 78 -13.65 -2.88 -1.14
CA HIS A 78 -13.34 -2.81 -2.57
C HIS A 78 -11.84 -2.62 -2.74
N SER A 79 -11.26 -3.16 -3.82
CA SER A 79 -9.83 -2.97 -4.13
C SER A 79 -9.46 -1.49 -4.16
N THR A 80 -10.33 -0.66 -4.74
CA THR A 80 -10.12 0.79 -4.79
C THR A 80 -10.03 1.44 -3.41
N LEU A 81 -10.73 0.93 -2.39
CA LEU A 81 -10.61 1.45 -1.03
C LEU A 81 -9.23 1.11 -0.43
N THR A 82 -8.70 -0.08 -0.73
CA THR A 82 -7.33 -0.45 -0.36
C THR A 82 -6.30 0.42 -1.07
N ASP A 83 -6.50 0.70 -2.35
CA ASP A 83 -5.62 1.60 -3.12
C ASP A 83 -5.64 3.02 -2.53
N VAL A 84 -6.82 3.56 -2.26
CA VAL A 84 -6.97 4.88 -1.63
C VAL A 84 -6.33 4.92 -0.26
N LYS A 85 -6.52 3.87 0.57
CA LYS A 85 -5.89 3.76 1.88
C LYS A 85 -4.37 3.80 1.79
N PHE A 86 -3.81 3.05 0.84
CA PHE A 86 -2.37 2.99 0.63
C PHE A 86 -1.82 4.33 0.15
N LEU A 87 -2.45 4.95 -0.86
CA LEU A 87 -2.04 6.24 -1.40
C LEU A 87 -2.18 7.37 -0.37
N ALA A 88 -3.26 7.40 0.41
CA ALA A 88 -3.44 8.35 1.49
C ALA A 88 -2.38 8.17 2.58
N GLY A 89 -2.03 6.92 2.93
CA GLY A 89 -0.95 6.61 3.86
C GLY A 89 0.41 7.13 3.38
N ILE A 90 0.73 6.97 2.08
CA ILE A 90 1.94 7.55 1.48
C ILE A 90 1.91 9.08 1.57
N GLY A 91 0.78 9.70 1.24
CA GLY A 91 0.62 11.15 1.30
C GLY A 91 0.90 11.70 2.70
N ILE A 92 0.31 11.10 3.73
CA ILE A 92 0.53 11.47 5.14
C ILE A 92 2.00 11.24 5.55
N ALA A 93 2.61 10.11 5.16
CA ALA A 93 4.01 9.84 5.47
C ALA A 93 4.95 10.86 4.83
N ASN A 94 4.68 11.27 3.58
CA ASN A 94 5.46 12.29 2.88
C ASN A 94 5.30 13.67 3.51
N GLU A 95 4.10 14.03 3.95
CA GLU A 95 3.85 15.28 4.68
C GLU A 95 4.64 15.30 5.99
N ALA A 96 4.60 14.22 6.77
CA ALA A 96 5.38 14.07 7.99
C ALA A 96 6.89 14.18 7.72
N LEU A 97 7.40 13.52 6.69
CA LEU A 97 8.81 13.64 6.29
C LEU A 97 9.18 15.07 5.91
N THR A 98 8.30 15.77 5.18
CA THR A 98 8.49 17.16 4.79
C THR A 98 8.54 18.07 6.02
N GLN A 99 7.66 17.86 7.00
CA GLN A 99 7.67 18.57 8.26
C GLN A 99 8.96 18.29 9.07
N MET A 100 9.34 17.02 9.21
CA MET A 100 10.55 16.61 9.91
C MET A 100 11.80 17.25 9.32
N ARG A 101 11.91 17.28 7.98
CA ARG A 101 13.08 17.80 7.27
C ARG A 101 13.08 19.33 7.14
N GLY A 102 11.90 19.91 6.90
CA GLY A 102 11.75 21.32 6.59
C GLY A 102 11.53 22.19 7.82
N ALA A 103 10.53 21.86 8.64
CA ALA A 103 10.15 22.66 9.80
C ALA A 103 10.97 22.30 11.05
N GLU A 104 11.19 21.00 11.28
CA GLU A 104 11.88 20.50 12.48
C GLU A 104 13.39 20.30 12.26
N VAL A 105 13.85 20.36 11.00
CA VAL A 105 15.26 20.22 10.59
C VAL A 105 15.94 18.98 11.18
N ARG A 106 15.19 17.89 11.33
CA ARG A 106 15.68 16.63 11.89
C ARG A 106 15.70 15.50 10.88
N TYR A 107 16.51 14.50 11.19
CA TYR A 107 16.56 13.23 10.46
C TYR A 107 15.56 12.23 11.06
N LEU A 108 15.33 11.14 10.32
CA LEU A 108 14.65 9.97 10.86
C LEU A 108 15.48 9.37 11.99
N THR A 109 14.81 8.87 13.03
CA THR A 109 15.42 8.03 14.06
C THR A 109 15.64 6.61 13.54
N ASP A 110 16.47 5.82 14.21
CA ASP A 110 16.70 4.41 13.84
C ASP A 110 15.39 3.61 13.73
N GLU A 111 14.45 3.85 14.64
CA GLU A 111 13.12 3.21 14.64
C GLU A 111 12.28 3.61 13.41
N THR A 112 12.12 4.92 13.17
CA THR A 112 11.32 5.42 12.04
C THR A 112 11.95 5.06 10.69
N TYR A 113 13.28 5.03 10.62
CA TYR A 113 14.01 4.59 9.44
C TYR A 113 13.82 3.09 9.18
N ALA A 114 13.89 2.24 10.21
CA ALA A 114 13.63 0.81 10.07
C ALA A 114 12.23 0.52 9.50
N HIS A 115 11.20 1.24 9.96
CA HIS A 115 9.85 1.12 9.40
C HIS A 115 9.76 1.59 7.94
N ALA A 116 10.42 2.69 7.59
CA ALA A 116 10.46 3.18 6.21
C ALA A 116 11.13 2.17 5.26
N ILE A 117 12.23 1.52 5.71
CA ILE A 117 12.90 0.48 4.94
C ILE A 117 12.01 -0.76 4.77
N ALA A 118 11.33 -1.21 5.82
CA ALA A 118 10.41 -2.34 5.73
C ALA A 118 9.28 -2.09 4.71
N LEU A 119 8.72 -0.87 4.70
CA LEU A 119 7.72 -0.48 3.70
C LEU A 119 8.30 -0.48 2.28
N ASN A 120 9.48 0.11 2.09
CA ASN A 120 10.16 0.13 0.80
C ASN A 120 10.38 -1.28 0.24
N ASP A 121 10.81 -2.23 1.08
CA ASP A 121 11.02 -3.60 0.66
C ASP A 121 9.71 -4.34 0.36
N ALA A 122 8.62 -4.05 1.10
CA ALA A 122 7.30 -4.55 0.77
C ALA A 122 6.82 -4.02 -0.60
N VAL A 123 7.05 -2.73 -0.90
CA VAL A 123 6.71 -2.12 -2.19
C VAL A 123 7.50 -2.76 -3.34
N LYS A 124 8.81 -2.99 -3.17
CA LYS A 124 9.64 -3.68 -4.19
C LYS A 124 9.12 -5.08 -4.50
N LYS A 125 8.61 -5.81 -3.50
CA LYS A 125 8.01 -7.14 -3.67
C LYS A 125 6.67 -7.08 -4.40
N ALA A 126 5.91 -6.01 -4.22
CA ALA A 126 4.61 -5.77 -4.83
C ALA A 126 4.68 -5.00 -6.16
N LYS A 127 5.82 -5.00 -6.85
CA LYS A 127 5.99 -4.29 -8.13
C LYS A 127 4.94 -4.76 -9.16
N PRO A 128 4.37 -3.85 -9.97
CA PRO A 128 3.39 -4.20 -10.99
C PRO A 128 4.04 -5.04 -12.09
N LEU A 129 3.25 -5.90 -12.73
CA LEU A 129 3.73 -6.84 -13.75
C LEU A 129 4.44 -6.14 -14.92
N THR A 130 3.94 -4.97 -15.30
CA THR A 130 4.54 -4.10 -16.34
C THR A 130 5.98 -3.70 -16.04
N VAL A 131 6.34 -3.52 -14.75
CA VAL A 131 7.70 -3.21 -14.31
C VAL A 131 8.59 -4.47 -14.25
N ILE A 132 7.99 -5.66 -14.17
CA ILE A 132 8.71 -6.93 -14.23
C ILE A 132 9.12 -7.25 -15.66
N GLU A 133 8.20 -7.09 -16.60
CA GLU A 133 8.39 -7.40 -18.03
C GLU A 133 9.42 -6.48 -18.68
N ALA A 134 9.39 -5.17 -18.37
CA ALA A 134 10.38 -4.20 -18.86
C ALA A 134 11.84 -4.54 -18.47
N LYS A 135 12.05 -5.33 -17.41
CA LYS A 135 13.40 -5.76 -16.97
C LYS A 135 13.89 -7.02 -17.68
N VAL A 136 13.00 -7.77 -18.35
CA VAL A 136 13.33 -8.96 -19.14
C VAL A 136 13.62 -8.60 -20.60
N GLU A 137 13.11 -7.46 -21.07
CA GLU A 137 13.20 -7.04 -22.48
C GLU A 137 14.41 -6.15 -22.81
N GLU A 138 15.32 -5.84 -21.88
CA GLU A 138 16.63 -5.27 -22.24
C GLU A 138 17.58 -6.40 -22.69
N PRO A 139 17.82 -6.60 -24.01
CA PRO A 139 18.85 -7.52 -24.45
C PRO A 139 20.22 -7.00 -23.96
N PRO A 140 21.13 -7.88 -23.48
CA PRO A 140 22.46 -7.45 -23.12
C PRO A 140 23.13 -6.84 -24.36
N LYS A 141 23.51 -5.56 -24.27
CA LYS A 141 24.36 -4.91 -25.28
C LYS A 141 25.60 -5.79 -25.45
N PRO A 142 25.98 -6.20 -26.67
CA PRO A 142 27.18 -6.98 -26.87
C PRO A 142 28.37 -6.17 -26.38
N VAL A 143 29.01 -6.65 -25.33
CA VAL A 143 30.31 -6.14 -24.90
C VAL A 143 31.29 -6.54 -25.99
N GLU A 144 31.70 -5.60 -26.84
CA GLU A 144 32.85 -5.80 -27.70
C GLU A 144 34.08 -6.03 -26.80
N VAL A 145 34.48 -7.29 -26.67
CA VAL A 145 35.73 -7.66 -26.03
C VAL A 145 36.85 -7.17 -26.94
N ARG A 146 37.32 -5.95 -26.70
CA ARG A 146 38.52 -5.40 -27.34
C ARG A 146 39.73 -6.20 -26.85
N ARG A 147 40.05 -7.27 -27.57
CA ARG A 147 41.27 -8.07 -27.37
C ARG A 147 42.49 -7.20 -27.64
N THR A 148 43.08 -6.64 -26.59
CA THR A 148 44.44 -6.10 -26.64
C THR A 148 45.40 -7.28 -26.69
N ARG A 149 46.05 -7.41 -27.85
CA ARG A 149 47.02 -8.45 -28.17
C ARG A 149 48.35 -8.03 -27.54
N THR A 150 48.70 -8.60 -26.39
CA THR A 150 50.05 -8.46 -25.83
C THR A 150 50.77 -9.80 -25.94
N THR A 151 51.76 -9.84 -26.82
CA THR A 151 52.71 -10.93 -26.99
C THR A 151 53.55 -11.10 -25.73
N GLN A 152 53.38 -12.20 -25.01
CA GLN A 152 54.43 -12.70 -24.12
C GLN A 152 54.61 -14.21 -24.32
N ARG A 153 55.88 -14.57 -24.46
CA ARG A 153 56.42 -15.88 -24.79
C ARG A 153 56.16 -16.91 -23.68
N ALA A 154 56.19 -18.16 -24.12
CA ALA A 154 55.87 -19.40 -23.44
C ALA A 154 56.60 -19.65 -22.10
N ALA A 155 55.89 -20.35 -21.20
CA ALA A 155 56.48 -21.36 -20.34
C ALA A 155 55.50 -22.54 -20.19
N THR A 156 56.04 -23.74 -20.37
CA THR A 156 55.39 -25.02 -20.57
C THR A 156 55.25 -25.75 -19.24
N THR A 157 54.04 -26.12 -18.79
CA THR A 157 53.90 -27.21 -17.80
C THR A 157 52.57 -27.96 -17.91
N GLN A 158 52.69 -29.12 -18.56
CA GLN A 158 52.06 -30.43 -18.34
C GLN A 158 50.60 -30.55 -17.84
N ARG A 159 49.83 -31.24 -18.70
CA ARG A 159 48.52 -31.84 -18.46
C ARG A 159 48.54 -32.91 -17.35
N ARG A 160 47.46 -32.96 -16.56
CA ARG A 160 46.89 -34.23 -16.08
C ARG A 160 45.37 -34.13 -15.99
N ASN A 161 44.70 -34.84 -16.89
CA ASN A 161 43.29 -35.19 -16.79
C ASN A 161 43.20 -36.53 -16.06
N ILE A 162 42.48 -36.60 -14.94
CA ILE A 162 41.89 -37.87 -14.46
C ILE A 162 40.45 -37.59 -14.01
N ALA A 163 39.59 -38.51 -14.41
CA ALA A 163 38.15 -38.43 -14.58
C ALA A 163 37.34 -38.30 -13.28
N ALA A 164 36.21 -37.59 -13.38
CA ALA A 164 35.15 -37.59 -12.37
C ALA A 164 34.27 -38.85 -12.53
N THR A 165 34.22 -39.66 -11.49
CA THR A 165 33.37 -40.86 -11.40
C THR A 165 31.93 -40.46 -11.11
N ARG A 166 31.04 -41.00 -11.96
CA ARG A 166 29.58 -40.97 -11.91
C ARG A 166 29.05 -41.67 -10.65
N THR A 167 28.14 -41.05 -9.92
CA THR A 167 27.13 -41.80 -9.15
C THR A 167 25.75 -41.17 -9.34
N ARG A 168 24.84 -42.01 -9.82
CA ARG A 168 23.44 -41.77 -10.15
C ARG A 168 22.64 -42.55 -9.12
N GLN A 169 21.83 -41.92 -8.28
CA GLN A 169 20.78 -42.60 -7.49
C GLN A 169 19.68 -41.57 -7.19
N THR A 170 18.60 -41.58 -7.98
CA THR A 170 17.29 -42.24 -7.78
C THR A 170 16.28 -41.37 -7.04
N GLN A 171 15.26 -41.01 -7.81
CA GLN A 171 13.97 -40.50 -7.37
C GLN A 171 13.33 -41.43 -6.34
N ARG A 172 12.62 -40.87 -5.37
CA ARG A 172 11.49 -41.56 -4.74
C ARG A 172 10.36 -40.57 -4.46
N ASN A 173 9.31 -40.67 -5.28
CA ASN A 173 7.97 -40.20 -4.99
C ASN A 173 7.36 -41.05 -3.86
N THR A 174 6.66 -40.43 -2.91
CA THR A 174 5.40 -40.94 -2.31
C THR A 174 4.69 -39.81 -1.54
N THR A 175 3.63 -39.29 -2.16
CA THR A 175 2.27 -38.95 -1.66
C THR A 175 1.98 -38.36 -0.26
N PRO A 176 0.92 -37.53 -0.14
CA PRO A 176 0.58 -36.74 1.03
C PRO A 176 -0.36 -37.48 2.01
N VAL A 177 -0.30 -37.13 3.29
CA VAL A 177 -1.31 -37.56 4.28
C VAL A 177 -2.00 -36.34 4.88
N ARG A 178 -3.33 -36.41 4.81
CA ARG A 178 -4.35 -35.43 5.15
C ARG A 178 -4.88 -35.69 6.57
N THR A 179 -5.24 -34.60 7.26
CA THR A 179 -6.23 -34.46 8.37
C THR A 179 -5.96 -35.16 9.70
N GLN A 180 -5.97 -34.35 10.78
CA GLN A 180 -7.00 -34.41 11.82
C GLN A 180 -6.93 -33.20 12.78
N ALA A 181 -8.05 -32.50 12.92
CA ALA A 181 -8.48 -31.76 14.11
C ALA A 181 -9.82 -32.39 14.53
N PRO A 182 -10.24 -32.38 15.82
CA PRO A 182 -10.97 -31.20 16.31
C PRO A 182 -10.93 -30.88 17.82
N ALA A 183 -11.20 -29.60 18.11
CA ALA A 183 -12.03 -29.00 19.17
C ALA A 183 -11.64 -29.01 20.67
N ALA A 184 -11.51 -27.80 21.24
CA ALA A 184 -12.25 -27.35 22.44
C ALA A 184 -12.29 -25.80 22.53
N LYS A 185 -13.46 -25.24 22.88
CA LYS A 185 -13.74 -23.84 23.29
C LYS A 185 -14.46 -23.90 24.66
N PRO A 186 -14.84 -22.78 25.32
CA PRO A 186 -14.05 -21.63 25.77
C PRO A 186 -14.27 -21.37 27.30
N ALA A 187 -13.36 -20.67 27.97
CA ALA A 187 -13.58 -20.20 29.35
C ALA A 187 -13.60 -18.67 29.42
N THR A 188 -14.66 -18.17 30.05
CA THR A 188 -15.05 -16.78 30.26
C THR A 188 -14.36 -16.21 31.51
N GLN A 189 -13.78 -15.00 31.44
CA GLN A 189 -13.75 -14.09 32.59
C GLN A 189 -13.52 -12.62 32.15
N PRO A 190 -14.31 -11.66 32.66
CA PRO A 190 -14.18 -10.25 32.32
C PRO A 190 -13.47 -9.47 33.43
N GLN A 191 -12.42 -8.71 33.12
CA GLN A 191 -12.02 -7.55 33.92
C GLN A 191 -11.49 -6.44 33.00
N ARG A 192 -12.36 -5.50 32.65
CA ARG A 192 -11.97 -4.16 32.21
C ARG A 192 -11.64 -3.34 33.44
N ALA A 193 -10.37 -3.18 33.76
CA ALA A 193 -9.91 -2.08 34.59
C ALA A 193 -9.60 -0.90 33.66
N ASN A 194 -10.46 0.11 33.66
CA ASN A 194 -10.20 1.38 32.98
C ASN A 194 -9.10 2.13 33.73
N PRO A 195 -7.98 2.52 33.08
CA PRO A 195 -6.83 3.14 33.75
C PRO A 195 -6.95 4.66 34.00
N PHE A 196 -8.14 5.25 33.87
CA PHE A 196 -8.36 6.71 33.97
C PHE A 196 -9.36 7.11 35.07
N GLY A 197 -9.63 6.22 36.04
CA GLY A 197 -10.66 6.43 37.07
C GLY A 197 -10.28 7.35 38.25
N SER A 198 -9.08 7.94 38.30
CA SER A 198 -8.60 8.68 39.47
C SER A 198 -8.26 10.15 39.25
N LEU A 199 -8.81 10.80 38.21
CA LEU A 199 -8.59 12.24 37.96
C LEU A 199 -9.88 13.06 38.07
N SER A 200 -10.59 12.91 39.19
CA SER A 200 -11.63 13.86 39.59
C SER A 200 -11.82 13.81 41.11
N GLN A 201 -11.01 14.59 41.84
CA GLN A 201 -11.42 15.17 43.11
C GLN A 201 -10.46 16.29 43.54
N LYS A 202 -11.06 17.48 43.70
CA LYS A 202 -10.58 18.77 44.24
C LYS A 202 -9.74 19.66 43.31
#